data_AF-A0A563DS48-F1
#
_entry.id   AF-A0A563DS48-F1
#
_cell.length_a   1.000
_cell.length_b   1.000
_cell.length_c   1.000
_cell.angle_alpha   90.00
_cell.angle_beta   90.00
_cell.angle_gamma   90.00
#
_symmetry.space_group_name_H-M   'P 1'
#
loop_
_entity.id
_entity.type
_entity.pdbx_description
1 polymer ?
#
loop_
_entity_poly.entity_id
_entity_poly.type
_entity_poly.pdbx_seq_one_letter_code
_entity_poly.pdbx_strand_id
1 'polypeptide(L)'
;MRKEPHPEPVELIDHAIEVHLDDLLTARAMTLTELSARTGITMANLSVLKNGHARAIRFTTLTAVCDALNCQPGDLLTLTPSTTRPPASRCTL
;
A
#
# COMPACT_ATOMS: atom_id res chain seq x y z
N MET A 1 6.42 -4.83 38.83
CA MET A 1 6.66 -5.64 37.61
C MET A 1 5.76 -5.12 36.49
N ARG A 2 6.08 -3.98 35.86
CA ARG A 2 5.39 -3.56 34.64
C ARG A 2 6.08 -4.31 33.52
N LYS A 3 5.37 -5.24 32.89
CA LYS A 3 5.84 -5.92 31.68
C LYS A 3 5.86 -4.85 30.60
N GLU A 4 7.03 -4.34 30.25
CA GLU A 4 7.17 -3.53 29.04
C GLU A 4 6.65 -4.36 27.86
N PRO A 5 5.83 -3.79 26.98
CA PRO A 5 5.46 -4.48 25.75
C PRO A 5 6.77 -4.69 24.98
N HIS A 6 7.12 -5.96 24.78
CA HIS A 6 8.17 -6.33 23.84
C HIS A 6 7.75 -5.75 22.49
N PRO A 7 8.55 -4.88 21.85
CA PRO A 7 8.25 -4.51 20.48
C PRO A 7 8.31 -5.81 19.67
N GLU A 8 7.15 -6.25 19.19
CA GLU A 8 7.05 -7.29 18.16
C GLU A 8 8.07 -6.92 17.06
N PRO A 9 8.77 -7.91 16.48
CA PRO A 9 9.81 -7.63 15.51
C PRO A 9 9.20 -6.72 14.44
N VAL A 10 9.79 -5.53 14.28
CA VAL A 10 9.46 -4.69 13.13
C VAL A 10 9.96 -5.48 11.94
N GLU A 11 9.08 -6.30 11.35
CA GLU A 11 9.34 -6.94 10.06
C GLU A 11 9.87 -5.83 9.18
N LEU A 12 11.06 -6.06 8.60
CA LEU A 12 11.77 -5.07 7.82
C LEU A 12 10.90 -4.66 6.64
N ILE A 13 10.07 -3.64 6.84
CA ILE A 13 9.20 -3.12 5.79
C ILE A 13 10.16 -2.44 4.82
N ASP A 14 10.45 -3.11 3.71
CA ASP A 14 11.40 -2.64 2.68
C ASP A 14 11.02 -1.26 2.12
N HIS A 15 9.78 -0.81 2.35
CA HIS A 15 9.26 0.50 1.94
C HIS A 15 8.14 1.00 2.87
N ALA A 16 7.90 2.31 2.81
CA ALA A 16 6.86 3.03 3.54
C ALA A 16 5.57 3.25 2.72
N ILE A 17 5.39 2.47 1.64
CA ILE A 17 4.22 2.57 0.75
C ILE A 17 3.14 1.59 1.21
N GLU A 18 1.96 2.11 1.54
CA GLU A 18 0.73 1.36 1.76
C GLU A 18 -0.09 1.27 0.48
N VAL A 19 -0.74 0.12 0.27
CA VAL A 19 -1.53 -0.19 -0.92
C VAL A 19 -2.99 -0.43 -0.52
N HIS A 20 -3.91 0.39 -1.03
CA HIS A 20 -5.34 0.38 -0.67
C HIS A 20 -6.20 -0.43 -1.64
N LEU A 21 -5.61 -1.45 -2.27
CA LEU A 21 -6.27 -2.20 -3.34
C LEU A 21 -7.51 -2.95 -2.84
N ASP A 22 -7.51 -3.45 -1.61
CA ASP A 22 -8.63 -4.20 -1.04
C ASP A 22 -9.87 -3.32 -0.82
N ASP A 23 -9.67 -2.10 -0.33
CA ASP A 23 -10.73 -1.11 -0.14
C ASP A 23 -11.33 -0.68 -1.48
N LEU A 24 -10.47 -0.43 -2.47
CA LEU A 24 -10.91 -0.06 -3.82
C LEU A 24 -11.71 -1.16 -4.52
N LEU A 25 -11.34 -2.43 -4.31
CA LEU A 25 -12.09 -3.58 -4.81
C LEU A 25 -13.45 -3.71 -4.13
N THR A 26 -13.47 -3.58 -2.80
CA THR A 26 -14.70 -3.66 -1.99
C THR A 26 -15.69 -2.56 -2.37
N ALA A 27 -15.22 -1.33 -2.51
CA ALA A 27 -16.04 -0.18 -2.92
C ALA A 27 -16.72 -0.36 -4.29
N ARG A 28 -16.22 -1.26 -5.13
CA ARG A 28 -16.72 -1.54 -6.49
C ARG A 28 -17.37 -2.91 -6.63
N ALA A 29 -17.53 -3.66 -5.53
CA ALA A 29 -17.99 -5.04 -5.54
C ALA A 29 -17.23 -5.91 -6.57
N MET A 30 -15.91 -5.70 -6.67
CA MET A 30 -15.04 -6.36 -7.65
C MET A 30 -14.08 -7.32 -6.97
N THR A 31 -13.84 -8.48 -7.59
CA THR A 31 -12.87 -9.45 -7.08
C THR A 31 -11.48 -9.23 -7.68
N LEU A 32 -10.44 -9.74 -7.02
CA LEU A 32 -9.08 -9.72 -7.56
C LEU A 32 -8.98 -10.50 -8.89
N THR A 33 -9.73 -11.60 -9.01
CA THR A 33 -9.85 -12.39 -10.25
C THR A 33 -10.44 -11.58 -11.40
N GLU A 34 -11.50 -10.82 -11.12
CA GLU A 34 -12.10 -9.93 -12.12
C GLU A 34 -11.12 -8.83 -12.55
N LEU A 35 -10.40 -8.22 -11.60
CA LEU A 35 -9.37 -7.23 -11.91
C LEU A 35 -8.24 -7.83 -12.77
N SER A 36 -7.82 -9.07 -12.50
CA SER A 36 -6.85 -9.79 -13.31
C SER A 36 -7.32 -9.94 -14.76
N ALA A 37 -8.58 -10.36 -14.95
CA ALA A 37 -9.17 -10.51 -16.28
C ALA A 37 -9.25 -9.17 -17.04
N ARG A 38 -9.64 -8.08 -16.36
CA ARG A 38 -9.78 -6.75 -16.97
C ARG A 38 -8.44 -6.09 -17.32
N THR A 39 -7.41 -6.32 -16.52
CA THR A 39 -6.10 -5.65 -16.67
C THR A 39 -5.08 -6.49 -17.44
N GLY A 40 -5.31 -7.80 -17.60
CA GLY A 40 -4.32 -8.74 -18.12
C GLY A 40 -3.13 -8.98 -17.18
N ILE A 41 -3.19 -8.47 -15.93
CA ILE A 41 -2.15 -8.68 -14.93
C ILE A 41 -2.41 -9.99 -14.21
N THR A 42 -1.36 -10.77 -13.96
CA THR A 42 -1.50 -12.07 -13.28
C THR A 42 -2.00 -11.91 -11.84
N MET A 43 -2.79 -12.88 -11.38
CA MET A 43 -3.24 -12.96 -9.98
C MET A 43 -2.10 -12.94 -8.97
N ALA A 44 -0.96 -13.55 -9.30
CA ALA A 44 0.23 -13.53 -8.45
C ALA A 44 0.75 -12.10 -8.24
N ASN A 45 0.87 -11.30 -9.31
CA ASN A 45 1.34 -9.92 -9.21
C ASN A 45 0.34 -9.03 -8.46
N LEU A 46 -0.96 -9.19 -8.72
CA LEU A 46 -2.00 -8.46 -8.01
C LEU A 46 -2.07 -8.83 -6.52
N SER A 47 -1.83 -10.10 -6.17
CA SER A 47 -1.79 -10.57 -4.78
C SER A 47 -0.59 -9.98 -4.02
N VAL A 48 0.59 -9.96 -4.64
CA VAL A 48 1.79 -9.32 -4.07
C VAL A 48 1.57 -7.83 -3.84
N LEU A 49 0.91 -7.15 -4.78
CA LEU A 49 0.55 -5.73 -4.65
C LEU A 49 -0.48 -5.51 -3.52
N LYS A 50 -1.56 -6.29 -3.51
CA LYS A 50 -2.64 -6.21 -2.50
C LYS A 50 -2.10 -6.34 -1.07
N ASN A 51 -1.19 -7.29 -0.85
CA ASN A 51 -0.70 -7.61 0.48
C ASN A 51 0.51 -6.75 0.92
N GLY A 52 0.86 -5.71 0.15
CA GLY A 52 1.96 -4.80 0.50
C GLY A 52 3.36 -5.40 0.40
N HIS A 53 3.53 -6.52 -0.29
CA HIS A 53 4.84 -7.17 -0.48
C HIS A 53 5.57 -6.71 -1.76
N ALA A 54 4.98 -5.77 -2.50
CA ALA A 54 5.52 -5.29 -3.77
C ALA A 54 6.69 -4.32 -3.57
N ARG A 55 7.90 -4.73 -3.94
CA ARG A 55 9.10 -3.87 -3.91
C ARG A 55 9.10 -2.76 -4.97
N ALA A 56 8.40 -2.97 -6.07
CA ALA A 56 8.29 -2.02 -7.18
C ALA A 56 7.00 -2.26 -7.95
N ILE A 57 6.48 -1.21 -8.59
CA ILE A 57 5.36 -1.28 -9.53
C ILE A 57 5.74 -0.57 -10.84
N ARG A 58 5.44 -1.19 -11.98
CA ARG A 58 5.61 -0.54 -13.29
C ARG A 58 4.47 0.46 -13.50
N PHE A 59 4.74 1.61 -14.11
CA PHE A 59 3.68 2.56 -14.42
C PHE A 59 2.60 1.98 -15.34
N THR A 60 2.95 1.08 -16.26
CA THR A 60 1.95 0.38 -17.09
C THR A 60 0.98 -0.45 -16.24
N THR A 61 1.47 -1.12 -15.20
CA THR A 61 0.64 -1.84 -14.22
C THR A 61 -0.22 -0.86 -13.41
N LEU A 62 0.38 0.23 -12.92
CA LEU A 62 -0.32 1.25 -12.16
C LEU A 62 -1.46 1.87 -12.97
N THR A 63 -1.20 2.28 -14.21
CA THR A 63 -2.19 2.81 -15.14
C THR A 63 -3.32 1.80 -15.39
N ALA A 64 -3.01 0.55 -15.73
CA ALA A 64 -4.04 -0.45 -16.00
C ALA A 64 -4.96 -0.70 -14.79
N VAL A 65 -4.40 -0.75 -13.58
CA VAL A 65 -5.18 -0.90 -12.35
C VAL A 65 -6.04 0.35 -12.09
N CYS A 66 -5.45 1.55 -12.19
CA CYS A 66 -6.17 2.81 -12.02
C CYS A 66 -7.31 2.98 -13.02
N ASP A 67 -7.10 2.63 -14.29
CA ASP A 67 -8.13 2.70 -15.33
C ASP A 67 -9.24 1.67 -15.08
N ALA A 68 -8.89 0.42 -14.76
CA ALA A 68 -9.88 -0.62 -14.47
C ALA A 68 -10.72 -0.30 -13.23
N LEU A 69 -10.12 0.33 -12.23
CA LEU A 69 -10.81 0.77 -11.02
C LEU A 69 -11.38 2.19 -11.16
N ASN A 70 -11.12 2.94 -12.22
CA ASN A 70 -11.50 4.35 -12.29
C ASN A 70 -11.08 5.12 -11.00
N CYS A 71 -9.79 5.03 -10.65
CA CYS A 71 -9.20 5.74 -9.51
C CYS A 71 -7.90 6.43 -9.92
N GLN A 72 -7.40 7.32 -9.05
CA GLN A 72 -6.09 7.93 -9.20
C GLN A 72 -5.01 7.13 -8.46
N PRO A 73 -3.73 7.30 -8.82
CA PRO A 73 -2.63 6.67 -8.08
C PRO A 73 -2.62 6.97 -6.58
N GLY A 74 -3.04 8.18 -6.18
CA GLY A 74 -3.13 8.57 -4.77
C GLY A 74 -4.25 7.88 -4.00
N ASP A 75 -5.26 7.35 -4.69
CA ASP A 75 -6.30 6.53 -4.06
C ASP A 75 -5.78 5.10 -3.81
N LEU A 76 -4.86 4.63 -4.66
CA LEU A 76 -4.30 3.27 -4.59
C LEU A 76 -3.08 3.18 -3.67
N LEU A 77 -2.25 4.23 -3.63
CA LEU A 77 -0.96 4.23 -2.94
C LEU A 77 -0.86 5.43 -1.99
N THR A 78 -0.41 5.18 -0.77
CA THR A 78 -0.08 6.24 0.20
C THR A 78 1.31 6.03 0.78
N LEU A 79 2.05 7.12 0.97
CA LEU A 79 3.29 7.10 1.74
C LEU A 79 2.94 7.30 3.22
N THR A 80 3.13 6.29 4.06
CA THR A 80 3.02 6.43 5.50
C THR A 80 4.41 6.66 6.11
N PRO A 81 4.69 7.85 6.67
CA PRO A 81 6.01 8.11 7.23
C PRO A 81 6.27 7.12 8.37
N SER A 82 7.30 6.28 8.23
CA SER A 82 7.83 5.51 9.34
C SER A 82 8.28 6.51 10.40
N THR A 83 7.61 6.48 11.55
CA THR A 83 7.70 7.52 12.55
C THR A 83 9.13 7.64 13.09
N THR A 84 9.91 8.59 12.57
CA THR A 84 10.92 9.34 13.33
C THR A 84 11.10 10.71 12.68
N ARG A 85 10.19 11.63 13.02
CA ARG A 85 10.53 13.05 13.06
C ARG A 85 10.44 13.45 14.54
N PRO A 86 11.56 13.71 15.24
CA PRO A 86 11.46 14.33 16.56
C PRO A 86 10.70 15.66 16.41
N PRO A 87 9.82 16.02 17.38
CA PRO A 87 9.11 17.28 17.32
C PRO A 87 10.13 18.40 17.17
N ALA A 88 9.93 19.26 16.18
CA ALA A 88 10.78 20.42 15.96
C ALA A 88 10.82 21.23 17.26
N SER A 89 11.98 21.23 17.93
CA SER A 89 12.21 22.05 19.11
C SER A 89 11.94 23.50 18.72
N ARG A 90 10.93 24.10 19.35
CA ARG A 90 10.60 25.51 19.19
C ARG A 90 11.84 26.32 19.55
N CYS A 91 12.48 26.93 18.55
CA CYS A 91 13.49 27.93 18.77
C CYS A 91 12.77 29.14 19.37
N THR A 92 12.86 29.29 20.69
CA THR A 92 12.33 30.46 21.39
C THR A 92 13.48 31.46 21.44
N LEU A 93 13.28 32.61 20.77
CA LEU A 93 14.16 33.79 20.83
C LEU A 93 14.11 34.44 22.21
#